data_AF-A0A351ZUS4-F1
#
_entry.id   AF-A0A351ZUS4-F1
#
_cell.length_a   1.000
_cell.length_b   1.000
_cell.length_c   1.000
_cell.angle_alpha   90.00
_cell.angle_beta   90.00
_cell.angle_gamma   90.00
#
_symmetry.space_group_name_H-M   'P 1'
#
loop_
_entity.id
_entity.type
_entity.pdbx_description
1 polymer ?
#
loop_
_entity_poly.entity_id
_entity_poly.type
_entity_poly.pdbx_seq_one_letter_code
_entity_poly.pdbx_strand_id
1 'polypeptide(L)'
;NYGGFSSVKTRFKGVDLSEYKGLKIRYRSANQRFAFTLEDSRNWTQPNFKGDLPPTKDNAWSESTIYFKDFKEYQIGEPTGAKLDPASLKNIVRLGIITTEKKEGPFWLEVDYVEFIK
;
A
#
# COMPACT_ATOMS: atom_id res chain seq x y z
N ASN A 1 9.72 14.75 -7.45
CA ASN A 1 8.85 14.35 -8.58
C ASN A 1 7.88 15.47 -9.00
N TYR A 2 8.19 16.75 -8.69
CA TYR A 2 7.30 17.90 -8.95
C TYR A 2 5.82 17.67 -8.56
N GLY A 3 5.59 16.96 -7.44
CA GLY A 3 4.24 16.61 -6.98
C GLY A 3 3.63 15.36 -7.61
N GLY A 4 4.38 14.54 -8.35
CA GLY A 4 3.92 13.22 -8.79
C GLY A 4 3.77 12.18 -7.67
N PHE A 5 3.65 10.91 -8.03
CA PHE A 5 3.72 9.79 -7.08
C PHE A 5 5.10 9.11 -7.15
N SER A 6 5.56 8.58 -6.01
CA SER A 6 6.74 7.71 -5.92
C SER A 6 6.33 6.39 -5.29
N SER A 7 6.84 5.27 -5.83
CA SER A 7 6.52 3.95 -5.31
C SER A 7 7.72 3.01 -5.34
N VAL A 8 7.81 2.16 -4.32
CA VAL A 8 8.67 0.97 -4.32
C VAL A 8 7.77 -0.25 -4.39
N LYS A 9 8.08 -1.18 -5.31
CA LYS A 9 7.25 -2.36 -5.55
C LYS A 9 8.11 -3.60 -5.72
N THR A 10 7.58 -4.72 -5.24
CA THR A 10 8.12 -6.05 -5.52
C THR A 10 8.17 -6.33 -7.04
N ARG A 11 9.00 -7.29 -7.44
CA ARG A 11 8.91 -7.87 -8.78
C ARG A 11 7.57 -8.61 -8.92
N PHE A 12 7.05 -8.70 -10.13
CA PHE A 12 5.83 -9.47 -10.37
C PHE A 12 6.02 -10.94 -9.99
N LYS A 13 5.20 -11.42 -9.06
CA LYS A 13 5.15 -12.80 -8.60
C LYS A 13 3.76 -13.06 -8.02
N GLY A 14 3.17 -14.21 -8.35
CA GLY A 14 1.91 -14.63 -7.75
C GLY A 14 2.07 -14.88 -6.25
N VAL A 15 1.18 -14.29 -5.46
CA VAL A 15 1.08 -14.46 -4.01
C VAL A 15 -0.39 -14.67 -3.66
N ASP A 16 -0.69 -15.81 -3.03
CA ASP A 16 -2.02 -16.07 -2.49
C ASP A 16 -2.09 -15.48 -1.07
N LEU A 17 -2.93 -14.46 -0.90
CA LEU A 17 -3.17 -13.79 0.38
C LEU A 17 -4.56 -14.12 0.96
N SER A 18 -5.28 -15.08 0.39
CA SER A 18 -6.68 -15.36 0.76
C SER A 18 -6.85 -15.89 2.18
N GLU A 19 -5.80 -16.46 2.78
CA GLU A 19 -5.81 -16.90 4.18
C GLU A 19 -5.56 -15.79 5.20
N TYR A 20 -5.26 -14.56 4.76
CA TYR A 20 -4.88 -13.45 5.63
C TYR A 20 -5.96 -12.38 5.67
N LYS A 21 -6.09 -11.71 6.82
CA LYS A 21 -7.02 -10.60 7.04
C LYS A 21 -6.42 -9.23 6.74
N GLY A 22 -5.10 -9.15 6.66
CA GLY A 22 -4.39 -7.90 6.49
C GLY A 22 -2.89 -8.06 6.71
N LEU A 23 -2.26 -6.95 7.06
CA LEU A 23 -0.83 -6.89 7.36
C LEU A 23 -0.55 -6.08 8.61
N LYS A 24 0.55 -6.41 9.27
CA LYS A 24 1.22 -5.59 10.26
C LYS A 24 2.49 -5.03 9.65
N ILE A 25 2.75 -3.74 9.84
CA ILE A 25 3.95 -3.06 9.35
C ILE A 25 4.60 -2.27 10.48
N ARG A 26 5.93 -2.37 10.61
CA ARG A 26 6.74 -1.52 11.48
C ARG A 26 7.54 -0.54 10.63
N TYR A 27 7.29 0.75 10.82
CA TYR A 27 7.87 1.80 9.98
C TYR A 27 8.00 3.12 10.73
N ARG A 28 8.79 4.02 10.15
CA ARG A 28 8.85 5.44 10.47
C ARG A 28 8.91 6.24 9.17
N SER A 29 8.32 7.43 9.17
CA SER A 29 8.18 8.24 7.96
C SER A 29 8.18 9.73 8.29
N ALA A 30 8.52 10.56 7.32
CA ALA A 30 8.37 12.00 7.43
C ALA A 30 7.95 12.65 6.12
N ASN A 31 7.31 13.81 6.27
CA ASN A 31 7.00 14.78 5.21
C ASN A 31 6.01 14.35 4.13
N GLN A 32 5.58 13.08 4.08
CA GLN A 32 4.54 12.57 3.16
C GLN A 32 3.67 11.49 3.81
N ARG A 33 2.44 11.32 3.31
CA ARG A 33 1.65 10.12 3.56
C ARG A 33 1.97 9.00 2.58
N PHE A 34 1.80 7.77 3.05
CA PHE A 34 2.08 6.55 2.32
C PHE A 34 0.90 5.58 2.41
N ALA A 35 0.80 4.67 1.45
CA ALA A 35 -0.12 3.54 1.49
C ALA A 35 0.57 2.26 1.02
N PHE A 36 0.19 1.14 1.61
CA PHE A 36 0.54 -0.18 1.10
C PHE A 36 -0.36 -0.51 -0.09
N THR A 37 0.20 -1.10 -1.13
CA THR A 37 -0.50 -1.37 -2.39
C THR A 37 -0.53 -2.84 -2.75
N LEU A 38 -1.67 -3.32 -3.21
CA LEU A 38 -1.86 -4.62 -3.85
C LEU A 38 -2.28 -4.44 -5.31
N GLU A 39 -1.72 -5.24 -6.21
CA GLU A 39 -2.14 -5.36 -7.61
C GLU A 39 -2.47 -6.83 -7.89
N ASP A 40 -3.62 -7.11 -8.49
CA ASP A 40 -4.04 -8.44 -8.97
C ASP A 40 -3.86 -8.59 -10.50
N SER A 41 -3.36 -7.54 -11.17
CA SER A 41 -3.06 -7.54 -12.59
C SER A 41 -1.68 -6.97 -12.89
N ARG A 42 -1.05 -7.47 -13.96
CA ARG A 42 0.19 -6.87 -14.51
C ARG A 42 -0.11 -5.64 -15.37
N ASN A 43 -1.36 -5.44 -15.77
CA ASN A 43 -1.76 -4.30 -16.57
C ASN A 43 -1.95 -3.08 -15.65
N TRP A 44 -1.11 -2.07 -15.83
CA TRP A 44 -1.12 -0.86 -15.01
C TRP A 44 -2.40 0.00 -15.17
N THR A 45 -3.20 -0.24 -16.21
CA THR A 45 -4.50 0.45 -16.40
C THR A 45 -5.63 -0.19 -15.59
N GLN A 46 -5.42 -1.40 -15.06
CA GLN A 46 -6.37 -2.05 -14.16
C GLN A 46 -6.29 -1.42 -12.76
N PRO A 47 -7.35 -1.56 -11.96
CA PRO A 47 -7.35 -1.05 -10.61
C PRO A 47 -6.22 -1.62 -9.74
N ASN A 48 -5.82 -0.85 -8.74
CA ASN A 48 -5.01 -1.33 -7.61
C ASN A 48 -5.72 -1.01 -6.31
N PHE A 49 -5.29 -1.67 -5.24
CA PHE A 49 -5.88 -1.52 -3.92
C PHE A 49 -4.89 -0.88 -2.97
N LYS A 50 -5.33 0.12 -2.20
CA LYS A 50 -4.48 0.86 -1.26
C LYS A 50 -5.02 0.78 0.15
N GLY A 51 -4.13 0.46 1.09
CA GLY A 51 -4.34 0.58 2.53
C GLY A 51 -3.46 1.68 3.09
N ASP A 52 -4.06 2.74 3.62
CA ASP A 52 -3.33 3.91 4.12
C ASP A 52 -2.47 3.56 5.34
N LEU A 53 -1.20 3.99 5.33
CA LEU A 53 -0.33 3.94 6.49
C LEU A 53 -0.62 5.17 7.38
N PRO A 54 -0.96 5.00 8.67
CA PRO A 54 -1.06 6.11 9.60
C PRO A 54 0.22 6.97 9.64
N PRO A 55 0.14 8.29 9.88
CA PRO A 55 1.34 9.09 10.05
C PRO A 55 2.09 8.68 11.32
N THR A 56 3.40 8.53 11.22
CA THR A 56 4.27 8.29 12.40
C THR A 56 4.55 9.60 13.13
N LYS A 57 4.58 9.57 14.47
CA LYS A 57 4.90 10.76 15.29
C LYS A 57 6.40 10.95 15.41
N ASP A 58 6.89 12.18 15.27
CA ASP A 58 8.25 12.61 15.62
C ASP A 58 9.39 11.69 15.15
N ASN A 59 9.28 11.15 13.92
CA ASN A 59 10.23 10.20 13.33
C ASN A 59 10.43 8.90 14.13
N ALA A 60 9.53 8.58 15.05
CA ALA A 60 9.56 7.38 15.88
C ALA A 60 9.07 6.16 15.11
N TRP A 61 9.68 5.01 15.39
CA TRP A 61 9.19 3.71 14.94
C TRP A 61 7.80 3.46 15.50
N SER A 62 6.86 3.10 14.62
CA SER A 62 5.51 2.72 15.00
C SER A 62 5.11 1.44 14.29
N GLU A 63 4.23 0.67 14.93
CA GLU A 63 3.58 -0.48 14.33
C GLU A 63 2.14 -0.13 13.98
N SER A 64 1.67 -0.60 12.83
CA SER A 64 0.27 -0.46 12.43
C SER A 64 -0.24 -1.75 11.80
N THR A 65 -1.48 -2.07 12.12
CA THR A 65 -2.23 -3.15 11.50
C THR A 65 -3.21 -2.56 10.50
N ILE A 66 -3.19 -3.05 9.28
CA ILE A 66 -4.06 -2.60 8.18
C ILE A 66 -4.79 -3.81 7.64
N TYR A 67 -6.12 -3.79 7.74
CA TYR A 67 -6.96 -4.89 7.27
C TYR A 67 -7.29 -4.75 5.78
N PHE A 68 -7.31 -5.86 5.06
CA PHE A 68 -7.67 -5.89 3.64
C PHE A 68 -9.10 -5.40 3.37
N LYS A 69 -10.03 -5.61 4.32
CA LYS A 69 -11.40 -5.05 4.24
C LYS A 69 -11.47 -3.51 4.21
N ASP A 70 -10.37 -2.85 4.58
CA ASP A 70 -10.27 -1.38 4.62
C ASP A 70 -9.49 -0.85 3.40
N PHE A 71 -8.98 -1.73 2.55
CA PHE A 71 -8.34 -1.32 1.29
C PHE A 71 -9.38 -0.78 0.33
N LYS A 72 -9.05 0.36 -0.27
CA LYS A 72 -9.87 1.04 -1.28
C LYS A 72 -9.30 0.78 -2.66
N GLU A 73 -10.18 0.66 -3.63
CA GLU A 73 -9.81 0.49 -5.03
C GLU A 73 -9.55 1.84 -5.70
N TYR A 74 -8.50 1.89 -6.51
CA TYR A 74 -8.08 3.05 -7.28
C TYR A 74 -7.80 2.66 -8.73
N GLN A 75 -8.30 3.45 -9.68
CA GLN A 75 -7.98 3.33 -11.09
C GLN A 75 -7.25 4.58 -11.57
N ILE A 76 -6.02 4.41 -12.07
CA ILE A 76 -5.16 5.50 -12.58
C ILE A 76 -5.08 6.68 -11.58
N GLY A 77 -4.95 6.35 -10.29
CA GLY A 77 -4.79 7.34 -9.22
C GLY A 77 -6.08 7.85 -8.59
N GLU A 78 -7.23 7.62 -9.21
CA GLU A 78 -8.53 8.09 -8.72
C GLU A 78 -9.27 6.97 -7.95
N PRO A 79 -9.93 7.28 -6.81
CA PRO A 79 -10.71 6.30 -6.08
C PRO A 79 -11.95 5.89 -6.88
N THR A 80 -12.24 4.60 -6.98
CA THR A 80 -13.44 4.11 -7.68
C THR A 80 -14.68 4.12 -6.78
N GLY A 81 -14.49 4.26 -5.46
CA GLY A 81 -15.52 4.09 -4.44
C GLY A 81 -15.69 2.63 -3.99
N ALA A 82 -15.11 1.67 -4.71
CA ALA A 82 -15.10 0.28 -4.31
C ALA A 82 -14.01 -0.02 -3.26
N LYS A 83 -14.18 -1.15 -2.60
CA LYS A 83 -13.18 -1.74 -1.71
C LYS A 83 -12.57 -2.96 -2.39
N LEU A 84 -11.43 -3.42 -1.86
CA LEU A 84 -10.84 -4.70 -2.27
C LEU A 84 -11.85 -5.84 -2.09
N ASP A 85 -12.10 -6.57 -3.18
CA ASP A 85 -12.85 -7.83 -3.14
C ASP A 85 -11.93 -8.92 -2.54
N PRO A 86 -12.36 -9.63 -1.47
CA PRO A 86 -11.62 -10.76 -0.94
C PRO A 86 -11.23 -11.82 -1.98
N ALA A 87 -12.01 -11.98 -3.06
CA ALA A 87 -11.69 -12.91 -4.15
C ALA A 87 -10.39 -12.54 -4.88
N SER A 88 -10.04 -11.24 -4.96
CA SER A 88 -8.79 -10.77 -5.58
C SER A 88 -7.54 -11.20 -4.80
N LEU A 89 -7.65 -11.45 -3.49
CA LEU A 89 -6.52 -11.83 -2.63
C LEU A 89 -5.83 -13.12 -3.09
N LYS A 90 -6.54 -14.01 -3.79
CA LYS A 90 -5.99 -15.28 -4.31
C LYS A 90 -4.96 -15.06 -5.42
N ASN A 91 -5.05 -13.94 -6.14
CA ASN A 91 -4.31 -13.70 -7.39
C ASN A 91 -3.45 -12.43 -7.34
N ILE A 92 -2.99 -12.01 -6.17
CA ILE A 92 -2.11 -10.84 -6.07
C ILE A 92 -0.82 -11.13 -6.82
N VAL A 93 -0.43 -10.20 -7.70
CA VAL A 93 0.79 -10.31 -8.52
C VAL A 93 1.88 -9.32 -8.12
N ARG A 94 1.53 -8.31 -7.31
CA ARG A 94 2.48 -7.29 -6.87
C ARG A 94 2.08 -6.63 -5.56
N LEU A 95 3.08 -6.43 -4.71
CA LEU A 95 3.01 -5.68 -3.47
C LEU A 95 3.88 -4.42 -3.57
N GLY A 96 3.53 -3.35 -2.87
CA GLY A 96 4.35 -2.15 -2.82
C GLY A 96 3.92 -1.14 -1.78
N ILE A 97 4.64 -0.01 -1.76
CA ILE A 97 4.29 1.18 -0.98
C ILE A 97 4.39 2.39 -1.90
N ILE A 98 3.41 3.28 -1.82
CA ILE A 98 3.30 4.48 -2.65
C ILE A 98 3.05 5.72 -1.79
N THR A 99 3.60 6.86 -2.17
CA THR A 99 3.17 8.17 -1.64
C THR A 99 1.73 8.45 -2.04
N THR A 100 0.89 9.00 -1.17
CA THR A 100 -0.53 9.25 -1.49
C THR A 100 -0.86 10.71 -1.79
N GLU A 101 0.07 11.62 -1.59
CA GLU A 101 -0.12 13.06 -1.77
C GLU A 101 0.75 13.60 -2.90
N LYS A 102 0.21 14.59 -3.63
CA LYS A 102 0.94 15.35 -4.66
C LYS A 102 1.73 16.51 -4.03
N LYS A 103 2.58 16.18 -3.06
CA LYS A 103 3.36 17.16 -2.32
C LYS A 103 4.83 17.10 -2.72
N GLU A 104 5.39 18.26 -3.05
CA GLU A 104 6.79 18.44 -3.38
C GLU A 104 7.66 18.51 -2.11
N GLY A 105 8.92 18.08 -2.23
CA GLY A 105 9.93 18.17 -1.19
C GLY A 105 10.56 16.81 -0.85
N PRO A 106 11.61 16.82 -0.01
CA PRO A 106 12.22 15.59 0.48
C PRO A 106 11.28 14.88 1.46
N PHE A 107 11.08 13.59 1.22
CA PHE A 107 10.37 12.68 2.12
C PHE A 107 11.21 11.43 2.30
N TRP A 108 10.91 10.69 3.37
CA TRP A 108 11.52 9.39 3.58
C TRP A 108 10.54 8.45 4.30
N LEU A 109 10.76 7.17 4.08
CA LEU A 109 10.08 6.06 4.70
C LEU A 109 11.14 4.99 4.97
N GLU A 110 11.21 4.53 6.21
CA GLU A 110 11.99 3.35 6.57
C GLU A 110 11.02 2.29 7.08
N VAL A 111 11.20 1.07 6.58
CA VAL A 111 10.39 -0.10 6.95
C VAL A 111 11.32 -1.13 7.54
N ASP A 112 10.98 -1.63 8.72
CA ASP A 112 11.68 -2.73 9.38
C ASP A 112 11.13 -4.07 8.88
N TYR A 113 9.82 -4.27 9.02
CA TYR A 113 9.15 -5.45 8.48
C TYR A 113 7.72 -5.18 8.02
N VAL A 114 7.25 -6.11 7.20
CA VAL A 114 5.86 -6.32 6.84
C VAL A 114 5.55 -7.80 7.08
N GLU A 115 4.48 -8.07 7.82
CA GLU A 115 4.02 -9.41 8.15
C GLU A 115 2.54 -9.53 7.82
N PHE A 116 2.12 -10.62 7.17
CA PHE A 116 0.70 -10.89 6.94
C PHE A 116 0.06 -11.55 8.15
N ILE A 117 -1.15 -11.10 8.52
CA ILE A 117 -1.86 -11.56 9.71
C ILE A 117 -3.10 -12.38 9.34
N LYS A 118 -3.35 -13.47 10.06
CA LYS A 118 -4.50 -14.37 9.85
C LYS A 118 -5.75 -13.94 10.62
#